data_AF-A0A7W1LB17-F1
#
_entry.id   AF-A0A7W1LB17-F1
#
_cell.length_a   1.000
_cell.length_b   1.000
_cell.length_c   1.000
_cell.angle_alpha   90.00
_cell.angle_beta   90.00
_cell.angle_gamma   90.00
#
_symmetry.space_group_name_H-M   'P 1'
#
loop_
_entity.id
_entity.type
_entity.pdbx_description
1 polymer ?
#
loop_
_entity_poly.entity_id
_entity_poly.type
_entity_poly.pdbx_seq_one_letter_code
_entity_poly.pdbx_strand_id
1 'polypeptide(L)'
;FIARDEYFFAEQNAHLVKNAEEYYRSMFRGRISSWNLRDRHMAESLDALALHLENETQPAKIVAWAHNSHLGDARATEMGERGEWNVGQLVRERYGIEAVRLIGFTTFAGTVAAADDWGQPVQLKKVRPAHKDSYELIFHETGVPQFFLDLRDEETEEALRRPQLERAIGVIYRPESERISHYFTAVLSEQFDGVIHFDQTRHVEPLEKAASRTHEDAPETFPTGM
;
A
#
# COMPACT_ATOMS: atom_id res chain seq x y z
N PHE A 1 30.08 -14.36 -0.39
CA PHE A 1 28.66 -14.36 -0.76
C PHE A 1 27.83 -15.00 0.34
N ILE A 2 27.88 -16.32 0.56
CA ILE A 2 27.09 -17.02 1.61
C ILE A 2 27.25 -16.40 3.01
N ALA A 3 28.49 -16.21 3.51
CA ALA A 3 28.70 -15.62 4.84
C ALA A 3 28.25 -14.14 4.98
N ARG A 4 28.21 -13.39 3.86
CA ARG A 4 27.70 -12.00 3.84
C ARG A 4 26.17 -12.00 3.95
N ASP A 5 25.53 -12.89 3.22
CA ASP A 5 24.06 -13.04 3.23
C ASP A 5 23.58 -13.59 4.59
N GLU A 6 24.26 -14.59 5.16
CA GLU A 6 23.93 -15.13 6.48
C GLU A 6 24.03 -14.07 7.59
N TYR A 7 25.08 -13.24 7.56
CA TYR A 7 25.23 -12.13 8.49
C TYR A 7 24.10 -11.11 8.32
N PHE A 8 23.81 -10.70 7.09
CA PHE A 8 22.72 -9.77 6.79
C PHE A 8 21.37 -10.31 7.29
N PHE A 9 21.07 -11.59 7.05
CA PHE A 9 19.83 -12.20 7.54
C PHE A 9 19.75 -12.21 9.06
N ALA A 10 20.84 -12.52 9.76
CA ALA A 10 20.86 -12.48 11.22
C ALA A 10 20.60 -11.05 11.76
N GLU A 11 21.23 -10.05 11.14
CA GLU A 11 21.04 -8.64 11.49
C GLU A 11 19.60 -8.16 11.23
N GLN A 12 19.04 -8.46 10.05
CA GLN A 12 17.66 -8.08 9.71
C GLN A 12 16.64 -8.76 10.62
N ASN A 13 16.87 -10.01 11.01
CA ASN A 13 16.02 -10.70 12.00
C ASN A 13 16.09 -10.01 13.38
N ALA A 14 17.26 -9.54 13.81
CA ALA A 14 17.40 -8.79 15.06
C ALA A 14 16.68 -7.43 14.99
N HIS A 15 16.78 -6.72 13.87
CA HIS A 15 16.02 -5.49 13.62
C HIS A 15 14.52 -5.74 13.64
N LEU A 16 14.03 -6.81 13.01
CA LEU A 16 12.62 -7.16 13.02
C LEU A 16 12.07 -7.35 14.44
N VAL A 17 12.78 -8.06 15.31
CA VAL A 17 12.36 -8.27 16.71
C VAL A 17 12.30 -6.94 17.46
N LYS A 18 13.33 -6.10 17.32
CA LYS A 18 13.36 -4.77 17.93
C LYS A 18 12.20 -3.89 17.45
N ASN A 19 11.99 -3.85 16.13
CA ASN A 19 10.98 -3.03 15.49
C ASN A 19 9.55 -3.48 15.86
N ALA A 20 9.33 -4.80 16.01
CA ALA A 20 8.07 -5.35 16.49
C ALA A 20 7.77 -4.92 17.93
N GLU A 21 8.75 -5.00 18.83
CA GLU A 21 8.60 -4.55 20.22
C GLU A 21 8.21 -3.06 20.30
N GLU A 22 8.93 -2.20 19.57
CA GLU A 22 8.63 -0.77 19.51
C GLU A 22 7.22 -0.52 18.96
N TYR A 23 6.83 -1.26 17.91
CA TYR A 23 5.51 -1.17 17.31
C TYR A 23 4.40 -1.50 18.31
N TYR A 24 4.49 -2.64 19.00
CA TYR A 24 3.48 -3.02 19.99
C TYR A 24 3.40 -2.02 21.14
N ARG A 25 4.53 -1.47 21.59
CA ARG A 25 4.55 -0.42 22.61
C ARG A 25 3.87 0.87 22.13
N SER A 26 4.04 1.23 20.85
CA SER A 26 3.44 2.41 20.24
C SER A 26 1.94 2.27 19.98
N MET A 27 1.44 1.04 19.79
CA MET A 27 0.02 0.78 19.53
C MET A 27 -0.88 1.32 20.65
N PHE A 28 -0.38 1.35 21.89
CA PHE A 28 -1.08 1.93 23.04
C PHE A 28 -1.03 3.47 23.10
N ARG A 29 -0.23 4.13 22.24
CA ARG A 29 -0.01 5.59 22.24
C ARG A 29 -0.77 6.33 21.14
N GLY A 30 -1.34 5.62 20.15
CA GLY A 30 -2.24 6.20 19.14
C GLY A 30 -1.98 5.71 17.70
N ARG A 31 -3.01 5.80 16.85
CA ARG A 31 -3.03 5.25 15.47
C ARG A 31 -1.98 5.86 14.53
N ILE A 32 -1.79 7.18 14.55
CA ILE A 32 -0.83 7.86 13.66
C ILE A 32 0.60 7.43 14.01
N SER A 33 0.90 7.33 15.32
CA SER A 33 2.23 6.92 15.78
C SER A 33 2.57 5.50 15.34
N SER A 34 1.62 4.57 15.39
CA SER A 34 1.86 3.18 14.97
C SER A 34 1.93 3.03 13.46
N TRP A 35 1.11 3.77 12.69
CA TRP A 35 1.17 3.80 11.24
C TRP A 35 2.54 4.27 10.73
N ASN A 36 2.95 5.46 11.19
CA ASN A 36 4.22 6.05 10.80
C ASN A 36 5.42 5.19 11.17
N LEU A 37 5.36 4.55 12.34
CA LEU A 37 6.40 3.64 12.80
C LEU A 37 6.51 2.40 11.90
N ARG A 38 5.37 1.82 11.50
CA ARG A 38 5.34 0.68 10.58
C ARG A 38 5.95 1.02 9.23
N ASP A 39 5.57 2.14 8.64
CA ASP A 39 6.07 2.57 7.33
C ASP A 39 7.55 2.98 7.39
N ARG A 40 7.99 3.57 8.51
CA ARG A 40 9.42 3.81 8.77
C ARG A 40 10.22 2.51 8.77
N HIS A 41 9.77 1.48 9.49
CA HIS A 41 10.45 0.19 9.53
C HIS A 41 10.49 -0.50 8.16
N MET A 42 9.44 -0.38 7.35
CA MET A 42 9.44 -0.88 5.97
C MET A 42 10.46 -0.14 5.10
N ALA A 43 10.53 1.19 5.19
CA ALA A 43 11.52 1.98 4.47
C ALA A 43 12.96 1.65 4.92
N GLU A 44 13.22 1.51 6.22
CA GLU A 44 14.52 1.06 6.75
C GLU A 44 14.93 -0.31 6.20
N SER A 45 13.98 -1.22 6.02
CA SER A 45 14.23 -2.55 5.43
C SER A 45 14.61 -2.44 3.95
N LEU A 46 13.99 -1.53 3.19
CA LEU A 46 14.35 -1.26 1.80
C LEU A 46 15.75 -0.66 1.68
N ASP A 47 16.11 0.27 2.57
CA ASP A 47 17.45 0.86 2.60
C ASP A 47 18.53 -0.19 2.90
N ALA A 48 18.29 -1.02 3.92
CA ALA A 48 19.19 -2.12 4.28
C ALA A 48 19.36 -3.10 3.12
N LEU A 49 18.27 -3.44 2.43
CA LEU A 49 18.31 -4.31 1.25
C LEU A 49 19.06 -3.65 0.08
N ALA A 50 18.84 -2.35 -0.17
CA ALA A 50 19.52 -1.61 -1.23
C ALA A 50 21.04 -1.60 -0.99
N LEU A 51 21.49 -1.31 0.23
CA LEU A 51 22.90 -1.34 0.62
C LEU A 51 23.50 -2.75 0.52
N HIS A 52 22.73 -3.78 0.86
CA HIS A 52 23.20 -5.16 0.76
C HIS A 52 23.36 -5.62 -0.69
N LEU A 53 22.43 -5.24 -1.56
CA LEU A 53 22.43 -5.60 -2.98
C LEU A 53 23.32 -4.70 -3.84
N GLU A 54 23.69 -3.52 -3.34
CA GLU A 54 24.60 -2.62 -4.01
C GLU A 54 25.95 -3.32 -4.26
N ASN A 55 26.47 -3.11 -5.47
CA ASN A 55 27.78 -3.57 -5.89
C ASN A 55 28.58 -2.40 -6.47
N GLU A 56 29.91 -2.54 -6.53
CA GLU A 56 30.83 -1.45 -6.90
C GLU A 56 30.53 -0.81 -8.27
N THR A 57 29.80 -1.50 -9.14
CA THR A 57 29.56 -1.11 -10.52
C THR A 57 28.16 -0.57 -10.79
N GLN A 58 27.15 -0.96 -10.00
CA GLN A 58 25.75 -0.61 -10.25
C GLN A 58 24.94 -0.48 -8.95
N PRO A 59 24.14 0.60 -8.81
CA PRO A 59 23.16 0.70 -7.74
C PRO A 59 22.15 -0.46 -7.79
N ALA A 60 21.68 -0.90 -6.62
CA ALA A 60 20.62 -1.90 -6.53
C ALA A 60 19.32 -1.38 -7.17
N LYS A 61 18.62 -2.26 -7.89
CA LYS A 61 17.26 -1.99 -8.39
C LYS A 61 16.28 -2.85 -7.63
N ILE A 62 15.28 -2.23 -7.02
CA ILE A 62 14.30 -2.90 -6.17
C ILE A 62 12.89 -2.55 -6.68
N VAL A 63 12.03 -3.54 -6.74
CA VAL A 63 10.58 -3.36 -6.92
C VAL A 63 9.91 -3.70 -5.60
N ALA A 64 9.34 -2.69 -4.94
CA ALA A 64 8.54 -2.89 -3.75
C ALA A 64 7.06 -3.09 -4.16
N TRP A 65 6.49 -4.24 -3.82
CA TRP A 65 5.08 -4.53 -4.06
C TRP A 65 4.30 -4.42 -2.76
N ALA A 66 3.43 -3.43 -2.66
CA ALA A 66 2.59 -3.19 -1.49
C ALA A 66 1.32 -2.43 -1.90
N HIS A 67 0.40 -2.26 -0.97
CA HIS A 67 -0.85 -1.54 -1.19
C HIS A 67 -0.61 -0.05 -1.46
N ASN A 68 -1.46 0.61 -2.26
CA ASN A 68 -1.36 2.05 -2.60
C ASN A 68 -1.14 2.96 -1.37
N SER A 69 -1.78 2.63 -0.25
CA SER A 69 -1.62 3.36 1.03
C SER A 69 -0.18 3.44 1.52
N HIS A 70 0.67 2.48 1.14
CA HIS A 70 2.09 2.45 1.48
C HIS A 70 2.97 3.05 0.38
N LEU A 71 2.55 3.05 -0.89
CA LEU A 71 3.43 3.33 -2.03
C LEU A 71 3.15 4.64 -2.80
N GLY A 72 2.09 5.39 -2.48
CA GLY A 72 1.94 6.75 -2.99
C GLY A 72 2.82 7.75 -2.25
N ASP A 73 2.86 9.01 -2.68
CA ASP A 73 3.43 10.12 -1.89
C ASP A 73 2.36 10.65 -0.92
N ALA A 74 2.47 10.31 0.36
CA ALA A 74 1.44 10.66 1.35
C ALA A 74 1.21 12.18 1.47
N ARG A 75 2.19 13.03 1.13
CA ARG A 75 2.04 14.50 1.18
C ARG A 75 0.93 15.03 0.28
N ALA A 76 0.58 14.28 -0.77
CA ALA A 76 -0.50 14.59 -1.70
C ALA A 76 -1.88 14.05 -1.26
N THR A 77 -2.02 13.62 0.00
CA THR A 77 -3.23 12.94 0.50
C THR A 77 -3.73 13.54 1.82
N GLU A 78 -5.02 13.37 2.09
CA GLU A 78 -5.66 13.70 3.38
C GLU A 78 -4.98 13.02 4.59
N MET A 79 -4.30 11.90 4.37
CA MET A 79 -3.53 11.17 5.40
C MET A 79 -2.24 11.93 5.73
N GLY A 80 -1.56 12.46 4.72
CA GLY A 80 -0.43 13.38 4.87
C GLY A 80 -0.77 14.61 5.68
N GLU A 81 -1.94 15.22 5.41
CA GLU A 81 -2.43 16.39 6.17
C GLU A 81 -2.65 16.07 7.66
N ARG A 82 -2.98 14.82 7.99
CA ARG A 82 -3.11 14.31 9.37
C ARG A 82 -1.78 13.92 10.01
N GLY A 83 -0.67 14.06 9.28
CA GLY A 83 0.66 13.71 9.74
C GLY A 83 1.03 12.24 9.54
N GLU A 84 0.25 11.47 8.77
CA GLU A 84 0.67 10.14 8.33
C GLU A 84 1.65 10.25 7.16
N TRP A 85 2.76 9.53 7.23
CA TRP A 85 3.65 9.32 6.07
C TRP A 85 3.54 7.86 5.61
N ASN A 86 4.10 7.58 4.44
CA ASN A 86 4.17 6.22 3.93
C ASN A 86 5.52 5.91 3.28
N VAL A 87 5.73 4.64 2.93
CA VAL A 87 6.98 4.17 2.31
C VAL A 87 7.30 4.97 1.04
N GLY A 88 6.32 5.21 0.17
CA GLY A 88 6.50 5.96 -1.08
C GLY A 88 7.06 7.36 -0.87
N GLN A 89 6.50 8.13 0.07
CA GLN A 89 7.06 9.42 0.48
C GLN A 89 8.49 9.26 1.01
N LEU A 90 8.71 8.35 1.97
CA LEU A 90 10.00 8.20 2.65
C LEU A 90 11.13 7.84 1.68
N VAL A 91 10.90 6.92 0.74
CA VAL A 91 11.92 6.54 -0.24
C VAL A 91 12.15 7.67 -1.25
N ARG A 92 11.10 8.41 -1.65
CA ARG A 92 11.25 9.56 -2.55
C ARG A 92 12.02 10.70 -1.90
N GLU A 93 11.84 10.95 -0.60
CA GLU A 93 12.62 11.93 0.16
C GLU A 93 14.08 11.53 0.31
N ARG A 94 14.38 10.23 0.46
CA ARG A 94 15.75 9.72 0.62
C ARG A 94 16.53 9.66 -0.71
N TYR A 95 15.90 9.14 -1.75
CA TYR A 95 16.57 8.83 -3.03
C TYR A 95 16.30 9.85 -4.14
N GLY A 96 15.31 10.74 -3.95
CA GLY A 96 14.92 11.75 -4.91
C GLY A 96 13.92 11.23 -5.96
N ILE A 97 13.20 12.18 -6.57
CA ILE A 97 12.15 11.90 -7.56
C ILE A 97 12.67 11.21 -8.83
N GLU A 98 13.93 11.46 -9.20
CA GLU A 98 14.51 10.83 -10.40
C GLU A 98 14.83 9.35 -10.21
N ALA A 99 15.16 8.92 -9.00
CA ALA A 99 15.54 7.54 -8.68
C ALA A 99 14.35 6.63 -8.34
N VAL A 100 13.20 7.22 -7.98
CA VAL A 100 12.02 6.50 -7.49
C VAL A 100 10.88 6.64 -8.49
N ARG A 101 10.15 5.54 -8.73
CA ARG A 101 8.88 5.56 -9.46
C ARG A 101 7.78 4.96 -8.59
N LEU A 102 6.75 5.75 -8.30
CA LEU A 102 5.58 5.36 -7.52
C LEU A 102 4.44 5.03 -8.49
N ILE A 103 4.00 3.77 -8.52
CA ILE A 103 2.96 3.30 -9.43
C ILE A 103 1.74 2.84 -8.63
N GLY A 104 0.60 3.48 -8.85
CA GLY A 104 -0.67 3.16 -8.20
C GLY A 104 -1.54 2.23 -9.02
N PHE A 105 -2.47 1.55 -8.37
CA PHE A 105 -3.53 0.79 -9.03
C PHE A 105 -4.90 1.38 -8.72
N THR A 106 -5.78 1.44 -9.72
CA THR A 106 -7.17 1.87 -9.55
C THR A 106 -8.13 0.90 -10.23
N THR A 107 -9.38 0.91 -9.79
CA THR A 107 -10.45 0.13 -10.42
C THR A 107 -11.77 0.86 -10.29
N PHE A 108 -12.77 0.62 -11.14
CA PHE A 108 -14.09 1.25 -11.02
C PHE A 108 -15.08 0.37 -10.25
N ALA A 109 -15.19 -0.92 -10.59
CA ALA A 109 -16.03 -1.89 -9.89
C ALA A 109 -15.46 -3.31 -9.98
N GLY A 110 -16.16 -4.30 -9.43
CA GLY A 110 -15.78 -5.70 -9.56
C GLY A 110 -16.00 -6.52 -8.29
N THR A 111 -15.04 -7.39 -7.98
CA THR A 111 -15.05 -8.20 -6.76
C THR A 111 -13.67 -8.22 -6.11
N VAL A 112 -13.64 -8.35 -4.78
CA VAL A 112 -12.43 -8.42 -3.97
C VAL A 112 -12.55 -9.55 -2.94
N ALA A 113 -11.44 -10.14 -2.53
CA ALA A 113 -11.36 -11.03 -1.38
C ALA A 113 -10.96 -10.19 -0.15
N ALA A 114 -11.89 -9.99 0.78
CA ALA A 114 -11.67 -9.15 1.96
C ALA A 114 -12.56 -9.56 3.14
N ALA A 115 -12.14 -9.22 4.35
CA ALA A 115 -12.92 -9.44 5.57
C ALA A 115 -13.78 -8.21 5.94
N ASP A 116 -14.70 -8.36 6.89
CA ASP A 116 -15.41 -7.22 7.52
C ASP A 116 -14.54 -6.49 8.56
N ASP A 117 -13.68 -7.26 9.23
CA ASP A 117 -12.83 -6.83 10.33
C ASP A 117 -11.56 -7.67 10.42
N TRP A 118 -10.57 -7.17 11.16
CA TRP A 118 -9.37 -7.92 11.48
C TRP A 118 -9.72 -9.23 12.21
N GLY A 119 -9.06 -10.32 11.84
CA GLY A 119 -9.30 -11.66 12.39
C GLY A 119 -10.59 -12.33 11.89
N GLN A 120 -11.42 -11.66 11.08
CA GLN A 120 -12.61 -12.28 10.50
C GLN A 120 -12.28 -13.07 9.22
N PRO A 121 -13.10 -14.08 8.85
CA PRO A 121 -12.91 -14.85 7.63
C PRO A 121 -12.92 -13.97 6.37
N VAL A 122 -12.08 -14.33 5.39
CA VAL A 122 -12.07 -13.71 4.06
C VAL A 122 -13.37 -14.06 3.34
N GLN A 123 -13.99 -13.05 2.74
CA GLN A 123 -15.20 -13.18 1.93
C GLN A 123 -14.98 -12.64 0.53
N LEU A 124 -15.67 -13.21 -0.45
CA LEU A 124 -15.81 -12.60 -1.77
C LEU A 124 -16.84 -11.48 -1.66
N LYS A 125 -16.39 -10.25 -1.85
CA LYS A 125 -17.22 -9.05 -1.75
C LYS A 125 -17.33 -8.36 -3.10
N LYS A 126 -18.51 -7.82 -3.38
CA LYS A 126 -18.74 -6.96 -4.55
C LYS A 126 -18.20 -5.57 -4.27
N VAL A 127 -17.27 -5.12 -5.10
CA VAL A 127 -16.79 -3.74 -5.09
C VAL A 127 -17.88 -2.87 -5.71
N ARG A 128 -18.33 -1.85 -4.98
CA ARG A 128 -19.35 -0.92 -5.49
C ARG A 128 -18.78 -0.13 -6.67
N PRO A 129 -19.64 0.30 -7.62
CA PRO A 129 -19.25 1.32 -8.59
C PRO A 129 -18.60 2.51 -7.88
N ALA A 130 -17.57 3.08 -8.50
CA ALA A 130 -16.82 4.15 -7.89
C ALA A 130 -17.69 5.36 -7.53
N HIS A 131 -17.22 6.13 -6.55
CA HIS A 131 -17.92 7.34 -6.14
C HIS A 131 -17.90 8.36 -7.27
N LYS A 132 -18.99 9.12 -7.42
CA LYS A 132 -19.16 10.08 -8.51
C LYS A 132 -18.18 11.26 -8.54
N ASP A 133 -17.41 11.43 -7.46
CA ASP A 133 -16.46 12.53 -7.27
C ASP A 133 -15.04 11.95 -7.13
N SER A 134 -14.78 10.78 -7.72
CA SER A 134 -13.52 10.05 -7.59
C SER A 134 -12.78 9.89 -8.91
N TYR A 135 -11.46 9.73 -8.84
CA TYR A 135 -10.64 9.49 -10.04
C TYR A 135 -11.06 8.22 -10.77
N GLU A 136 -11.49 7.19 -10.05
CA GLU A 136 -11.95 5.94 -10.65
C GLU A 136 -13.19 6.12 -11.51
N LEU A 137 -14.09 7.06 -11.19
CA LEU A 137 -15.19 7.41 -12.10
C LEU A 137 -14.65 8.12 -13.36
N ILE A 138 -13.75 9.10 -13.20
CA ILE A 138 -13.14 9.80 -14.34
C ILE A 138 -12.50 8.80 -15.31
N PHE A 139 -11.80 7.80 -14.78
CA PHE A 139 -11.18 6.73 -15.55
C PHE A 139 -12.21 5.82 -16.22
N HIS A 140 -13.28 5.46 -15.53
CA HIS A 140 -14.40 4.70 -16.11
C HIS A 140 -15.03 5.42 -17.31
N GLU A 141 -15.24 6.74 -17.20
CA GLU A 141 -15.88 7.56 -18.23
C GLU A 141 -15.07 7.65 -19.53
N THR A 142 -13.78 7.30 -19.51
CA THR A 142 -12.98 7.18 -20.74
C THR A 142 -13.46 6.03 -21.65
N GLY A 143 -14.19 5.05 -21.11
CA GLY A 143 -14.60 3.85 -21.82
C GLY A 143 -13.45 2.88 -22.14
N VAL A 144 -12.24 3.13 -21.64
CA VAL A 144 -11.08 2.27 -21.84
C VAL A 144 -10.98 1.27 -20.68
N PRO A 145 -11.14 -0.03 -20.90
CA PRO A 145 -11.31 -1.01 -19.81
C PRO A 145 -10.04 -1.23 -18.99
N GLN A 146 -8.86 -1.03 -19.58
CA GLN A 146 -7.58 -1.17 -18.91
C GLN A 146 -6.54 -0.28 -19.57
N PHE A 147 -5.76 0.44 -18.77
CA PHE A 147 -4.69 1.30 -19.27
C PHE A 147 -3.63 1.56 -18.21
N PHE A 148 -2.45 1.96 -18.67
CA PHE A 148 -1.46 2.65 -17.86
C PHE A 148 -1.48 4.12 -18.25
N LEU A 149 -1.50 5.00 -17.26
CA LEU A 149 -1.45 6.44 -17.42
C LEU A 149 -0.15 6.96 -16.79
N ASP A 150 0.72 7.58 -17.60
CA ASP A 150 1.90 8.29 -17.09
C ASP A 150 1.45 9.67 -16.57
N LEU A 151 1.55 9.87 -15.26
CA LEU A 151 1.09 11.10 -14.60
C LEU A 151 2.14 12.21 -14.62
N ARG A 152 3.33 11.94 -15.16
CA ARG A 152 4.41 12.92 -15.35
C ARG A 152 4.36 13.61 -16.70
N ASP A 153 3.45 13.18 -17.57
CA ASP A 153 3.11 13.91 -18.78
C ASP A 153 2.37 15.20 -18.41
N GLU A 154 2.79 16.34 -18.96
CA GLU A 154 2.33 17.67 -18.55
C GLU A 154 0.81 17.85 -18.71
N GLU A 155 0.23 17.31 -19.79
CA GLU A 155 -1.22 17.38 -20.04
C GLU A 155 -1.99 16.57 -19.00
N THR A 156 -1.48 15.37 -18.69
CA THR A 156 -2.09 14.47 -17.70
C THR A 156 -1.94 15.01 -16.27
N GLU A 157 -0.76 15.53 -15.91
CA GLU A 157 -0.48 16.12 -14.61
C GLU A 157 -1.47 17.26 -14.33
N GLU A 158 -1.63 18.19 -15.28
CA GLU A 158 -2.51 19.34 -15.15
C GLU A 158 -3.99 18.93 -15.09
N ALA A 159 -4.40 17.96 -15.92
CA ALA A 159 -5.78 17.47 -15.94
C ALA A 159 -6.20 16.83 -14.61
N LEU A 160 -5.25 16.21 -13.88
CA LEU A 160 -5.49 15.46 -12.64
C LEU A 160 -4.93 16.15 -11.38
N ARG A 161 -4.54 17.42 -11.49
CA ARG A 161 -3.95 18.21 -10.40
C ARG A 161 -4.95 18.63 -9.31
N ARG A 162 -6.26 18.49 -9.57
CA ARG A 162 -7.30 18.87 -8.61
C ARG A 162 -7.51 17.77 -7.59
N PRO A 163 -7.58 18.08 -6.29
CA PRO A 163 -7.93 17.09 -5.28
C PRO A 163 -9.30 16.45 -5.59
N GLN A 164 -9.35 15.12 -5.63
CA GLN A 164 -10.56 14.32 -5.79
C GLN A 164 -10.54 13.15 -4.81
N LEU A 165 -11.65 12.41 -4.74
CA LEU A 165 -11.66 11.18 -3.97
C LEU A 165 -10.82 10.10 -4.67
N GLU A 166 -10.06 9.35 -3.88
CA GLU A 166 -9.36 8.14 -4.27
C GLU A 166 -9.84 6.99 -3.39
N ARG A 167 -10.07 5.82 -4.00
CA ARG A 167 -10.49 4.63 -3.29
C ARG A 167 -9.30 3.80 -2.80
N ALA A 168 -9.31 3.42 -1.53
CA ALA A 168 -8.41 2.43 -0.95
C ALA A 168 -9.17 1.27 -0.29
N ILE A 169 -9.16 0.12 -0.96
CA ILE A 169 -9.67 -1.14 -0.41
C ILE A 169 -8.49 -2.04 -0.08
N GLY A 170 -8.28 -2.27 1.22
CA GLY A 170 -7.27 -3.21 1.72
C GLY A 170 -7.85 -4.59 2.05
N VAL A 171 -7.23 -5.25 3.03
CA VAL A 171 -7.67 -6.56 3.55
C VAL A 171 -9.05 -6.53 4.23
N ILE A 172 -9.51 -5.35 4.61
CA ILE A 172 -10.85 -5.08 5.11
C ILE A 172 -11.60 -4.27 4.05
N TYR A 173 -12.83 -4.67 3.77
CA TYR A 173 -13.72 -3.92 2.88
C TYR A 173 -15.16 -3.90 3.41
N ARG A 174 -15.71 -2.70 3.60
CA ARG A 174 -17.09 -2.49 4.10
C ARG A 174 -17.92 -1.71 3.08
N PRO A 175 -18.60 -2.41 2.14
CA PRO A 175 -19.43 -1.76 1.11
C PRO A 175 -20.48 -0.79 1.67
N GLU A 176 -21.01 -1.08 2.86
CA GLU A 176 -22.10 -0.33 3.49
C GLU A 176 -21.65 1.08 3.94
N SER A 177 -20.36 1.23 4.24
CA SER A 177 -19.75 2.47 4.72
C SER A 177 -18.64 3.00 3.80
N GLU A 178 -18.54 2.48 2.57
CA GLU A 178 -17.37 2.64 1.70
C GLU A 178 -16.88 4.07 1.57
N ARG A 179 -17.78 5.04 1.39
CA ARG A 179 -17.41 6.46 1.28
C ARG A 179 -16.62 6.97 2.49
N ILE A 180 -16.93 6.50 3.69
CA ILE A 180 -16.30 6.95 4.93
C ILE A 180 -15.06 6.10 5.26
N SER A 181 -15.10 4.80 4.95
CA SER A 181 -14.06 3.84 5.37
C SER A 181 -12.97 3.59 4.33
N HIS A 182 -13.25 3.84 3.05
CA HIS A 182 -12.41 3.43 1.91
C HIS A 182 -12.17 4.53 0.88
N TYR A 183 -12.56 5.77 1.17
CA TYR A 183 -12.21 6.92 0.32
C TYR A 183 -11.53 8.00 1.14
N PHE A 184 -10.60 8.68 0.48
CA PHE A 184 -9.97 9.89 0.99
C PHE A 184 -9.70 10.87 -0.14
N THR A 185 -9.40 12.11 0.22
CA THR A 185 -9.04 13.13 -0.76
C THR A 185 -7.55 13.03 -1.11
N ALA A 186 -7.21 13.06 -2.40
CA ALA A 186 -5.84 13.05 -2.89
C ALA A 186 -5.65 13.85 -4.18
N VAL A 187 -4.43 14.30 -4.44
CA VAL A 187 -3.97 14.81 -5.74
C VAL A 187 -3.20 13.70 -6.45
N LEU A 188 -3.84 13.03 -7.41
CA LEU A 188 -3.32 11.76 -7.95
C LEU A 188 -1.98 11.94 -8.66
N SER A 189 -1.82 13.04 -9.42
CA SER A 189 -0.59 13.36 -10.14
C SER A 189 0.58 13.74 -9.24
N GLU A 190 0.33 14.20 -8.02
CA GLU A 190 1.38 14.44 -7.03
C GLU A 190 1.68 13.18 -6.19
N GLN A 191 0.69 12.31 -6.04
CA GLN A 191 0.80 11.06 -5.27
C GLN A 191 1.56 9.96 -6.02
N PHE A 192 1.34 9.81 -7.33
CA PHE A 192 1.94 8.74 -8.14
C PHE A 192 2.58 9.29 -9.42
N ASP A 193 3.63 8.61 -9.90
CA ASP A 193 4.22 8.88 -11.22
C ASP A 193 3.43 8.22 -12.35
N GLY A 194 2.63 7.20 -12.03
CA GLY A 194 1.75 6.57 -12.99
C GLY A 194 0.72 5.68 -12.32
N VAL A 195 -0.37 5.41 -13.03
CA VAL A 195 -1.46 4.58 -12.50
C VAL A 195 -1.85 3.52 -13.52
N ILE A 196 -2.02 2.30 -13.03
CA ILE A 196 -2.60 1.19 -13.79
C ILE A 196 -4.08 1.10 -13.40
N HIS A 197 -4.96 1.28 -14.38
CA HIS A 197 -6.39 1.19 -14.18
C HIS A 197 -6.96 -0.11 -14.74
N PHE A 198 -7.84 -0.74 -13.98
CA PHE A 198 -8.70 -1.85 -14.42
C PHE A 198 -10.16 -1.52 -14.13
N ASP A 199 -10.98 -1.28 -15.14
CA ASP A 199 -12.37 -0.86 -14.94
C ASP A 199 -13.18 -1.87 -14.11
N GLN A 200 -13.01 -3.16 -14.44
CA GLN A 200 -13.59 -4.28 -13.71
C GLN A 200 -12.51 -5.21 -13.18
N THR A 201 -12.58 -5.51 -11.88
CA THR A 201 -11.67 -6.46 -11.22
C THR A 201 -12.38 -7.73 -10.77
N ARG A 202 -11.61 -8.83 -10.67
CA ARG A 202 -12.05 -10.09 -10.05
C ARG A 202 -11.22 -10.35 -8.81
N HIS A 203 -11.85 -10.86 -7.76
CA HIS A 203 -11.18 -11.27 -6.53
C HIS A 203 -10.03 -12.24 -6.83
N VAL A 204 -8.96 -12.12 -6.06
CA VAL A 204 -7.86 -13.10 -6.08
C VAL A 204 -8.34 -14.44 -5.54
N GLU A 205 -7.95 -15.51 -6.20
CA GLU A 205 -8.18 -16.87 -5.72
C GLU A 205 -6.96 -17.34 -4.94
N PRO A 206 -7.12 -17.81 -3.69
CA PRO A 206 -6.02 -18.43 -2.96
C PRO A 206 -5.43 -19.61 -3.75
N LEU A 207 -4.09 -19.71 -3.77
CA LEU A 207 -3.39 -20.83 -4.41
C LEU A 207 -3.76 -22.18 -3.78
N GLU A 208 -3.93 -22.18 -2.46
CA GLU A 208 -4.47 -23.32 -1.71
C GLU A 208 -5.99 -23.25 -1.70
N LYS A 209 -6.64 -24.14 -2.44
CA LYS A 209 -8.09 -24.37 -2.30
C LYS A 209 -8.34 -24.76 -0.85
N ALA A 210 -9.34 -24.15 -0.21
CA ALA A 210 -9.73 -24.33 1.19
C ALA A 210 -10.18 -25.78 1.54
N ALA A 211 -9.34 -26.78 1.28
CA ALA A 211 -9.45 -28.11 1.82
C ALA A 211 -8.94 -28.05 3.26
N SER A 212 -9.88 -28.19 4.20
CA SER A 212 -9.65 -28.36 5.64
C SER A 212 -8.75 -27.33 6.31
N ARG A 213 -9.30 -26.17 6.70
CA ARG A 213 -8.80 -25.45 7.88
C ARG A 213 -9.24 -26.21 9.14
N THR A 214 -8.61 -27.35 9.36
CA THR A 214 -8.37 -27.94 10.68
C THR A 214 -6.86 -27.93 10.88
N HIS A 215 -6.27 -26.74 10.80
CA HIS A 215 -4.97 -26.50 11.37
C HIS A 215 -5.22 -25.53 12.51
N GLU A 216 -4.97 -26.01 13.73
CA GLU A 216 -4.60 -25.15 14.84
C GLU A 216 -3.36 -24.38 14.40
N ASP A 217 -3.57 -23.28 13.69
CA ASP A 217 -2.52 -22.29 13.51
C ASP A 217 -2.08 -21.88 14.92
N ALA A 218 -0.77 -21.92 15.18
CA ALA A 218 -0.21 -21.46 16.44
C ALA A 218 -0.85 -20.11 16.81
N PRO A 219 -1.26 -19.91 18.08
CA PRO A 219 -2.08 -18.77 18.45
C PRO A 219 -1.48 -17.50 17.89
N GLU A 220 -2.26 -16.78 17.09
CA GLU A 220 -1.89 -15.47 16.59
C GLU A 220 -1.40 -14.64 17.79
N THR A 221 -0.17 -14.14 17.73
CA THR A 221 0.44 -13.33 18.79
C THR A 221 -0.17 -11.92 18.88
N PHE A 222 -1.35 -11.73 18.29
CA PHE A 222 -2.15 -10.54 18.47
C PHE A 222 -2.64 -10.52 19.93
N PRO A 223 -2.34 -9.48 20.72
CA PRO A 223 -2.93 -9.39 22.04
C PRO A 223 -4.43 -9.13 21.89
N THR A 224 -5.25 -10.15 22.16
CA THR A 224 -6.67 -9.96 22.47
C THR A 224 -6.78 -9.38 23.88
N GLY A 225 -6.52 -8.09 24.01
CA GLY A 225 -6.72 -7.33 25.24
C GLY A 225 -7.98 -6.48 25.12
N MET A 226 -8.89 -6.66 26.11
CA MET A 226 -10.23 -6.06 26.29
C MET A 226 -10.56 -4.77 25.54
#